data_AF-A0A239CEA2-F1
#
_entry.id   AF-A0A239CEA2-F1
#
_cell.length_a   1.000
_cell.length_b   1.000
_cell.length_c   1.000
_cell.angle_alpha   90.00
_cell.angle_beta   90.00
_cell.angle_gamma   90.00
#
_symmetry.space_group_name_H-M   'P 1'
#
loop_
_entity.id
_entity.type
_entity.pdbx_description
1 polymer ?
#
loop_
_entity_poly.entity_id
_entity_poly.type
_entity_poly.pdbx_seq_one_letter_code
_entity_poly.pdbx_strand_id
1 'polypeptide(L)'
;MDVLVYRLVLAAVALGPAAVLAAVPTSTAFLPLGIVIGGAGGLFALVSSFRREKPRRRGPALLRRAALRRPGSDLPTLDNQRLAIANALGAAVDLRAEPDAPPTRDTAVGRILSRILDSWNVTDIAALPRDLTLALTLLKQCLNAPPGEAGRIAQMFQRPDVVLGLRQEIDTIAKARATYDQALAAFLATQEIQATGTAPRTLTQALRAMSAPDIDLWHHIVTQHDPTDPAQRDAALWCAAQPECDHASVAVYLSRLADGAQLQNVYIDADSTFLDQVRGIFANCNAGIYRHRGLVYVPPADATIRLKAELDALASLSDKARWPDPQCVFTVLEGRKPHPRPAWDLSSGRLVAAPNRSDYL
;
A
#
# COMPACT_ATOMS: atom_id res chain seq x y z
N MET A 1 -24.99 21.92 -33.70
CA MET A 1 -24.37 20.60 -33.43
C MET A 1 -25.43 19.73 -32.77
N ASP A 2 -25.98 18.79 -33.53
CA ASP A 2 -27.16 18.02 -33.12
C ASP A 2 -26.88 17.08 -31.94
N VAL A 3 -27.90 16.95 -31.09
CA VAL A 3 -27.91 16.15 -29.85
C VAL A 3 -27.53 14.67 -30.12
N LEU A 4 -27.74 14.19 -31.34
CA LEU A 4 -27.34 12.87 -31.81
C LEU A 4 -25.82 12.72 -32.00
N VAL A 5 -25.15 13.75 -32.52
CA VAL A 5 -23.68 13.76 -32.69
C VAL A 5 -22.99 13.80 -31.32
N TYR A 6 -23.56 14.52 -30.35
CA TYR A 6 -23.04 14.59 -28.98
C TYR A 6 -23.17 13.25 -28.23
N ARG A 7 -24.26 12.49 -28.47
CA ARG A 7 -24.45 11.16 -27.87
C ARG A 7 -23.57 10.09 -28.51
N LEU A 8 -23.29 10.18 -29.81
CA LEU A 8 -22.33 9.29 -30.50
C LEU A 8 -20.89 9.53 -30.04
N VAL A 9 -20.50 10.79 -29.81
CA VAL A 9 -19.18 11.13 -29.24
C VAL A 9 -19.06 10.64 -27.78
N LEU A 10 -20.12 10.74 -26.98
CA LEU A 10 -20.14 10.19 -25.62
C LEU A 10 -20.07 8.66 -25.56
N ALA A 11 -20.72 7.95 -26.49
CA ALA A 11 -20.63 6.50 -26.59
C ALA A 11 -19.23 6.04 -27.06
N ALA A 12 -18.60 6.77 -27.98
CA ALA A 12 -17.24 6.49 -28.44
C ALA A 12 -16.18 6.72 -27.34
N VAL A 13 -16.37 7.71 -26.46
CA VAL A 13 -15.47 8.00 -25.33
C VAL A 13 -15.66 7.00 -24.18
N ALA A 14 -16.87 6.47 -23.97
CA ALA A 14 -17.13 5.44 -22.96
C ALA A 14 -16.64 4.04 -23.35
N LEU A 15 -16.60 3.72 -24.65
CA LEU A 15 -16.15 2.42 -25.17
C LEU A 15 -14.65 2.39 -25.56
N GLY A 16 -14.01 3.55 -25.70
CA GLY A 16 -12.59 3.67 -26.04
C GLY A 16 -11.61 2.90 -25.12
N PRO A 17 -11.78 2.90 -23.78
CA PRO A 17 -10.85 2.20 -22.90
C PRO A 17 -10.94 0.67 -23.00
N ALA A 18 -12.14 0.13 -23.27
CA ALA A 18 -12.36 -1.32 -23.36
C ALA A 18 -11.85 -1.91 -24.68
N ALA A 19 -11.88 -1.13 -25.78
CA ALA A 19 -11.39 -1.57 -27.08
C ALA A 19 -9.85 -1.56 -27.18
N VAL A 20 -9.17 -0.64 -26.49
CA VAL A 20 -7.70 -0.54 -26.50
C VAL A 20 -7.05 -1.67 -25.70
N LEU A 21 -7.71 -2.20 -24.67
CA LEU A 21 -7.23 -3.36 -23.90
C LEU A 21 -7.35 -4.69 -24.66
N ALA A 22 -8.18 -4.77 -25.72
CA ALA A 22 -8.39 -5.99 -26.49
C ALA A 22 -7.46 -6.13 -27.72
N ALA A 23 -6.69 -5.09 -28.07
CA ALA A 23 -5.97 -5.02 -29.34
C ALA A 23 -4.43 -4.91 -29.24
N VAL A 24 -3.83 -4.92 -28.04
CA VAL A 24 -2.37 -4.81 -27.88
C VAL A 24 -1.74 -6.20 -27.73
N PRO A 25 -0.89 -6.66 -28.69
CA PRO A 25 -0.21 -7.93 -28.57
C PRO A 25 0.88 -7.87 -27.50
N THR A 26 0.96 -8.93 -26.70
CA THR A 26 1.94 -9.17 -25.65
C THR A 26 3.33 -9.40 -26.23
N SER A 27 4.13 -8.36 -26.48
CA SER A 27 5.59 -8.49 -26.57
C SER A 27 6.33 -7.14 -26.51
N THR A 28 7.43 -7.16 -25.76
CA THR A 28 8.60 -6.26 -25.81
C THR A 28 8.47 -4.81 -25.31
N ALA A 29 9.00 -4.63 -24.09
CA ALA A 29 10.00 -3.62 -23.71
C ALA A 29 9.97 -2.24 -24.39
N PHE A 30 9.34 -1.26 -23.74
CA PHE A 30 9.70 0.16 -23.65
C PHE A 30 8.95 0.77 -22.43
N LEU A 31 9.59 1.66 -21.65
CA LEU A 31 9.03 2.53 -20.58
C LEU A 31 7.75 3.30 -21.05
N PRO A 32 7.04 4.19 -20.29
CA PRO A 32 6.78 4.50 -18.85
C PRO A 32 5.26 4.81 -18.58
N LEU A 33 4.86 5.63 -17.59
CA LEU A 33 3.59 6.45 -17.55
C LEU A 33 2.23 5.79 -17.12
N GLY A 34 2.22 4.86 -16.17
CA GLY A 34 1.02 4.09 -15.80
C GLY A 34 0.11 4.59 -14.65
N ILE A 35 0.38 5.71 -13.97
CA ILE A 35 -0.41 6.17 -12.79
C ILE A 35 -1.19 7.47 -13.07
N VAL A 36 -1.31 7.90 -14.33
CA VAL A 36 -2.04 9.14 -14.68
C VAL A 36 -3.49 8.90 -15.15
N ILE A 37 -3.94 7.67 -15.41
CA ILE A 37 -5.22 7.44 -16.13
C ILE A 37 -6.37 6.91 -15.25
N GLY A 38 -6.14 6.54 -13.99
CA GLY A 38 -7.24 6.14 -13.07
C GLY A 38 -8.06 7.29 -12.49
N GLY A 39 -7.48 8.49 -12.38
CA GLY A 39 -8.08 9.65 -11.68
C GLY A 39 -8.85 10.63 -12.56
N ALA A 40 -8.84 10.46 -13.88
CA ALA A 40 -9.49 11.41 -14.79
C ALA A 40 -11.02 11.28 -14.78
N GLY A 41 -11.57 10.08 -14.54
CA GLY A 41 -13.02 9.85 -14.58
C GLY A 41 -13.79 10.56 -13.46
N GLY A 42 -13.32 10.45 -12.22
CA GLY A 42 -13.96 11.06 -11.05
C GLY A 42 -13.87 12.59 -11.04
N LEU A 43 -12.68 13.13 -11.35
CA LEU A 43 -12.45 14.57 -11.45
C LEU A 43 -13.16 15.22 -12.64
N PHE A 44 -13.28 14.54 -13.78
CA PHE A 44 -14.00 15.08 -14.95
C PHE A 44 -15.53 14.99 -14.79
N ALA A 45 -16.05 13.99 -14.07
CA ALA A 45 -17.45 13.95 -13.64
C ALA A 45 -17.78 15.09 -12.66
N LEU A 46 -16.82 15.46 -11.81
CA LEU A 46 -16.90 16.64 -10.93
C LEU A 46 -17.02 17.90 -11.77
N VAL A 47 -16.07 18.16 -12.68
CA VAL A 47 -16.04 19.35 -13.56
C VAL A 47 -17.26 19.45 -14.49
N SER A 48 -17.74 18.33 -15.03
CA SER A 48 -18.91 18.34 -15.92
C SER A 48 -20.24 18.49 -15.17
N SER A 49 -20.34 18.03 -13.92
CA SER A 49 -21.52 18.27 -13.07
C SER A 49 -21.61 19.70 -12.51
N PHE A 50 -20.50 20.45 -12.52
CA PHE A 50 -20.48 21.87 -12.13
C PHE A 50 -20.77 22.85 -13.29
N ARG A 51 -20.92 22.36 -14.53
CA ARG A 51 -21.27 23.18 -15.69
C ARG A 51 -22.68 22.86 -16.21
N ARG A 52 -23.70 23.39 -15.53
CA ARG A 52 -24.80 24.16 -16.15
C ARG A 52 -25.85 24.53 -15.10
N GLU A 53 -25.76 25.75 -14.60
CA GLU A 53 -26.91 26.66 -14.44
C GLU A 53 -26.38 28.10 -14.30
N LYS A 54 -27.09 29.05 -14.90
CA LYS A 54 -26.70 30.47 -15.00
C LYS A 54 -26.39 31.10 -13.62
N PRO A 55 -25.51 32.12 -13.54
CA PRO A 55 -25.03 32.63 -12.27
C PRO A 55 -26.13 33.40 -11.53
N ARG A 56 -26.57 32.87 -10.38
CA ARG A 56 -27.12 33.71 -9.31
C ARG A 56 -25.97 33.98 -8.34
N ARG A 57 -25.84 35.23 -7.87
CA ARG A 57 -24.81 35.77 -6.95
C ARG A 57 -24.81 35.14 -5.53
N ARG A 58 -24.90 33.82 -5.42
CA ARG A 58 -24.63 33.03 -4.22
C ARG A 58 -23.77 31.87 -4.70
N GLY A 59 -22.54 31.72 -4.17
CA GLY A 59 -21.62 30.66 -4.58
C GLY A 59 -22.27 29.27 -4.55
N PRO A 60 -21.73 28.28 -5.28
CA PRO A 60 -22.32 26.95 -5.36
C PRO A 60 -22.36 26.35 -3.94
N ALA A 61 -23.56 26.09 -3.44
CA ALA A 61 -23.74 25.60 -2.07
C ALA A 61 -23.26 24.14 -1.98
N LEU A 62 -22.05 23.91 -1.47
CA LEU A 62 -21.54 22.55 -1.22
C LEU A 62 -22.34 21.84 -0.12
N LEU A 63 -22.76 22.62 0.89
CA LEU A 63 -23.48 22.13 2.05
C LEU A 63 -25.00 22.17 1.84
N ARG A 64 -25.69 21.25 2.52
CA ARG A 64 -27.15 21.33 2.69
C ARG A 64 -27.48 22.53 3.58
N ARG A 65 -28.61 23.22 3.31
CA ARG A 65 -29.03 24.39 4.12
C ARG A 65 -29.14 24.09 5.62
N ALA A 66 -29.51 22.86 5.98
CA ALA A 66 -29.60 22.44 7.38
C ALA A 66 -28.23 22.47 8.09
N ALA A 67 -27.16 22.07 7.39
CA ALA A 67 -25.80 22.07 7.92
C ALA A 67 -25.25 23.49 8.15
N LEU A 68 -25.65 24.46 7.32
CA LEU A 68 -25.28 25.87 7.50
C LEU A 68 -25.93 26.51 8.74
N ARG A 69 -27.12 26.03 9.13
CA ARG A 69 -27.88 26.55 10.29
C ARG A 69 -27.46 25.93 11.61
N ARG A 70 -26.98 24.68 11.58
CA ARG A 70 -26.48 23.96 12.76
C ARG A 70 -25.10 23.35 12.46
N PRO A 71 -24.08 24.19 12.27
CA PRO A 71 -22.71 23.72 12.31
C PRO A 71 -22.48 23.09 13.69
N GLY A 72 -21.95 21.87 13.76
CA GLY A 72 -21.73 21.18 15.04
C GLY A 72 -20.96 22.04 16.05
N SER A 73 -21.13 21.79 17.34
CA SER A 73 -20.56 22.61 18.44
C SER A 73 -19.02 22.67 18.44
N ASP A 74 -18.36 21.71 17.81
CA ASP A 74 -16.91 21.49 17.94
C ASP A 74 -16.10 22.17 16.82
N LEU A 75 -16.68 23.15 16.13
CA LEU A 75 -15.99 23.85 15.05
C LEU A 75 -15.11 24.98 15.58
N PRO A 76 -13.85 25.08 15.10
CA PRO A 76 -12.95 26.16 15.49
C PRO A 76 -13.47 27.53 15.07
N THR A 77 -12.93 28.60 15.65
CA THR A 77 -13.25 29.99 15.28
C THR A 77 -13.00 30.25 13.79
N LEU A 78 -13.65 31.27 13.22
CA LEU A 78 -13.54 31.56 11.78
C LEU A 78 -12.09 31.82 11.34
N ASP A 79 -11.31 32.53 12.17
CA ASP A 79 -9.90 32.82 11.86
C ASP A 79 -9.05 31.55 11.92
N ASN A 80 -9.31 30.66 12.89
CA ASN A 80 -8.64 29.36 12.96
C ASN A 80 -9.02 28.46 11.79
N GLN A 81 -10.26 28.54 11.28
CA GLN A 81 -10.67 27.83 10.07
C GLN A 81 -9.90 28.32 8.84
N ARG A 82 -9.82 29.64 8.66
CA ARG A 82 -9.06 30.26 7.55
C ARG A 82 -7.59 29.90 7.61
N LEU A 83 -6.98 29.96 8.80
CA LEU A 83 -5.59 29.55 9.02
C LEU A 83 -5.38 28.07 8.68
N ALA A 84 -6.27 27.18 9.11
CA ALA A 84 -6.18 25.76 8.81
C ALA A 84 -6.31 25.46 7.30
N ILE A 85 -7.11 26.24 6.57
CA ILE A 85 -7.22 26.16 5.11
C ILE A 85 -5.94 26.69 4.45
N ALA A 86 -5.41 27.83 4.90
CA ALA A 86 -4.17 28.41 4.39
C ALA A 86 -2.98 27.45 4.56
N ASN A 87 -2.86 26.81 5.73
CA ASN A 87 -1.80 25.82 6.00
C ASN A 87 -1.92 24.61 5.06
N ALA A 88 -3.14 24.12 4.80
CA ALA A 88 -3.35 23.01 3.87
C ALA A 88 -2.99 23.38 2.42
N LEU A 89 -3.21 24.63 2.02
CA LEU A 89 -2.79 25.13 0.71
C LEU A 89 -1.28 25.28 0.60
N GLY A 90 -0.60 25.67 1.69
CA GLY A 90 0.87 25.67 1.76
C GLY A 90 1.48 24.30 1.49
N ALA A 91 0.89 23.23 2.05
CA ALA A 91 1.32 21.85 1.82
C ALA A 91 1.15 21.37 0.36
N ALA A 92 0.32 22.04 -0.44
CA ALA A 92 0.15 21.72 -1.86
C ALA A 92 1.35 22.13 -2.72
N VAL A 93 2.17 23.08 -2.25
CA VAL A 93 3.29 23.69 -2.99
C VAL A 93 4.58 22.85 -2.87
N ASP A 94 4.67 21.97 -1.86
CA ASP A 94 5.91 21.29 -1.45
C ASP A 94 6.30 20.05 -2.30
N LEU A 95 5.99 20.07 -3.59
CA LEU A 95 6.24 18.97 -4.54
C LEU A 95 7.67 18.96 -5.11
N ARG A 96 8.51 19.90 -4.70
CA ARG A 96 9.83 20.11 -5.31
C ARG A 96 10.91 19.21 -4.74
N ALA A 97 10.70 18.59 -3.57
CA ALA A 97 11.71 17.77 -2.93
C ALA A 97 11.93 16.42 -3.65
N GLU A 98 10.86 15.77 -4.12
CA GLU A 98 10.94 14.48 -4.82
C GLU A 98 9.88 14.38 -5.93
N PRO A 99 10.22 14.66 -7.20
CA PRO A 99 9.25 14.70 -8.30
C PRO A 99 8.62 13.33 -8.61
N ASP A 100 9.32 12.24 -8.31
CA ASP A 100 8.86 10.87 -8.56
C ASP A 100 8.03 10.28 -7.41
N ALA A 101 7.98 10.97 -6.26
CA ALA A 101 7.30 10.45 -5.08
C ALA A 101 5.78 10.67 -5.18
N PRO A 102 4.94 9.70 -4.76
CA PRO A 102 3.51 9.92 -4.61
C PRO A 102 3.24 11.10 -3.67
N PRO A 103 2.19 11.90 -3.93
CA PRO A 103 1.85 13.02 -3.05
C PRO A 103 1.41 12.52 -1.67
N THR A 104 1.68 13.30 -0.64
CA THR A 104 1.13 13.03 0.70
C THR A 104 -0.37 13.31 0.74
N ARG A 105 -1.05 12.79 1.78
CA ARG A 105 -2.46 13.11 2.04
C ARG A 105 -2.68 14.63 2.13
N ASP A 106 -1.82 15.34 2.84
CA ASP A 106 -1.96 16.78 3.04
C ASP A 106 -1.80 17.56 1.72
N THR A 107 -0.82 17.18 0.89
CA THR A 107 -0.66 17.77 -0.44
C THR A 107 -1.87 17.47 -1.34
N ALA A 108 -2.45 16.26 -1.27
CA ALA A 108 -3.64 15.90 -2.03
C ALA A 108 -4.88 16.70 -1.57
N VAL A 109 -5.09 16.84 -0.26
CA VAL A 109 -6.15 17.67 0.32
C VAL A 109 -5.97 19.13 -0.11
N GLY A 110 -4.76 19.67 0.01
CA GLY A 110 -4.43 21.03 -0.41
C GLY A 110 -4.73 21.29 -1.88
N ARG A 111 -4.38 20.35 -2.78
CA ARG A 111 -4.71 20.42 -4.21
C ARG A 111 -6.21 20.43 -4.48
N ILE A 112 -7.00 19.64 -3.74
CA ILE A 112 -8.46 19.63 -3.87
C ILE A 112 -9.03 20.99 -3.43
N LEU A 113 -8.58 21.51 -2.29
CA LEU A 113 -9.03 22.82 -1.79
C LEU A 113 -8.66 23.95 -2.76
N SER A 114 -7.43 23.95 -3.29
CA SER A 114 -6.97 24.93 -4.29
C SER A 114 -7.86 24.92 -5.52
N ARG A 115 -8.13 23.74 -6.10
CA ARG A 115 -9.01 23.62 -7.28
C ARG A 115 -10.43 24.12 -7.04
N ILE A 116 -10.96 23.93 -5.82
CA ILE A 116 -12.28 24.46 -5.45
C ILE A 116 -12.22 26.00 -5.38
N LEU A 117 -11.21 26.57 -4.74
CA LEU A 117 -11.02 28.03 -4.67
C LEU A 117 -10.85 28.65 -6.06
N ASP A 118 -10.07 28.01 -6.93
CA ASP A 118 -9.90 28.41 -8.33
C ASP A 118 -11.25 28.39 -9.07
N SER A 119 -12.08 27.36 -8.85
CA SER A 119 -13.41 27.27 -9.46
C SER A 119 -14.37 28.37 -8.99
N TRP A 120 -14.12 28.95 -7.81
CA TRP A 120 -14.88 30.07 -7.25
C TRP A 120 -14.26 31.43 -7.57
N ASN A 121 -13.14 31.47 -8.29
CA ASN A 121 -12.33 32.67 -8.53
C ASN A 121 -11.96 33.42 -7.24
N VAL A 122 -11.66 32.67 -6.16
CA VAL A 122 -11.24 33.25 -4.88
C VAL A 122 -9.72 33.37 -4.87
N THR A 123 -9.22 34.60 -4.84
CA THR A 123 -7.78 34.90 -4.78
C THR A 123 -7.27 35.17 -3.36
N ASP A 124 -8.17 35.53 -2.43
CA ASP A 124 -7.83 35.84 -1.04
C ASP A 124 -8.70 35.04 -0.06
N ILE A 125 -8.04 34.26 0.79
CA ILE A 125 -8.68 33.41 1.81
C ILE A 125 -9.27 34.27 2.93
N ALA A 126 -8.66 35.41 3.25
CA ALA A 126 -9.16 36.30 4.30
C ALA A 126 -10.53 36.88 3.91
N ALA A 127 -10.79 37.05 2.62
CA ALA A 127 -12.05 37.53 2.06
C ALA A 127 -13.13 36.45 1.91
N LEU A 128 -12.87 35.17 2.26
CA LEU A 128 -13.86 34.10 2.11
C LEU A 128 -15.09 34.35 3.02
N PRO A 129 -16.31 34.28 2.46
CA PRO A 129 -17.54 34.27 3.24
C PRO A 129 -17.55 33.13 4.26
N ARG A 130 -18.21 33.36 5.41
CA ARG A 130 -18.33 32.36 6.49
C ARG A 130 -18.86 31.02 6.01
N ASP A 131 -19.87 31.01 5.15
CA ASP A 131 -20.49 29.78 4.65
C ASP A 131 -19.54 28.94 3.78
N LEU A 132 -18.71 29.60 2.97
CA LEU A 132 -17.71 28.93 2.13
C LEU A 132 -16.53 28.45 2.99
N THR A 133 -16.12 29.24 3.99
CA THR A 133 -15.09 28.85 4.96
C THR A 133 -15.51 27.59 5.73
N LEU A 134 -16.77 27.56 6.18
CA LEU A 134 -17.35 26.41 6.86
C LEU A 134 -17.38 25.18 5.95
N ALA A 135 -17.79 25.34 4.69
CA ALA A 135 -17.83 24.24 3.72
C ALA A 135 -16.45 23.64 3.45
N LEU A 136 -15.42 24.46 3.24
CA LEU A 136 -14.04 24.00 3.05
C LEU A 136 -13.48 23.35 4.32
N THR A 137 -13.81 23.88 5.50
CA THR A 137 -13.42 23.29 6.79
C THR A 137 -14.01 21.90 6.97
N LEU A 138 -15.32 21.75 6.77
CA LEU A 138 -15.98 20.44 6.87
C LEU A 138 -15.47 19.47 5.82
N LEU A 139 -15.13 19.96 4.62
CA LEU A 139 -14.55 19.11 3.57
C LEU A 139 -13.17 18.62 4.00
N LYS A 140 -12.27 19.51 4.44
CA LYS A 140 -10.96 19.15 4.98
C LYS A 140 -11.06 18.15 6.13
N GLN A 141 -12.00 18.33 7.05
CA GLN A 141 -12.24 17.38 8.14
C GLN A 141 -12.69 16.03 7.60
N CYS A 142 -13.67 16.00 6.68
CA CYS A 142 -14.17 14.76 6.08
C CYS A 142 -13.06 13.98 5.36
N LEU A 143 -12.18 14.66 4.63
CA LEU A 143 -11.09 14.05 3.87
C LEU A 143 -9.97 13.47 4.75
N ASN A 144 -9.86 13.92 6.00
CA ASN A 144 -8.85 13.46 6.96
C ASN A 144 -9.40 12.54 8.07
N ALA A 145 -10.72 12.53 8.26
CA ALA A 145 -11.37 11.80 9.33
C ALA A 145 -11.38 10.26 9.10
N PRO A 146 -11.46 9.46 10.19
CA PRO A 146 -11.70 8.02 10.09
C PRO A 146 -13.07 7.73 9.42
N PRO A 147 -13.27 6.52 8.84
CA PRO A 147 -14.44 6.23 8.00
C PRO A 147 -15.80 6.55 8.63
N GLY A 148 -15.99 6.23 9.91
CA GLY A 148 -17.25 6.48 10.62
C GLY A 148 -17.57 7.97 10.77
N GLU A 149 -16.57 8.77 11.14
CA GLU A 149 -16.73 10.22 11.27
C GLU A 149 -16.86 10.91 9.91
N ALA A 150 -16.08 10.48 8.92
CA ALA A 150 -16.20 10.97 7.55
C ALA A 150 -17.60 10.74 6.98
N GLY A 151 -18.20 9.57 7.23
CA GLY A 151 -19.59 9.28 6.84
C GLY A 151 -20.59 10.28 7.44
N ARG A 152 -20.44 10.59 8.73
CA ARG A 152 -21.28 11.59 9.42
C ARG A 152 -21.12 12.99 8.81
N ILE A 153 -19.88 13.42 8.55
CA ILE A 153 -19.61 14.74 7.98
C ILE A 153 -20.09 14.82 6.52
N ALA A 154 -19.91 13.76 5.71
CA ALA A 154 -20.34 13.71 4.32
C ALA A 154 -21.85 13.95 4.15
N GLN A 155 -22.69 13.50 5.10
CA GLN A 155 -24.14 13.74 5.07
C GLN A 155 -24.55 15.22 5.14
N MET A 156 -23.63 16.09 5.58
CA MET A 156 -23.85 17.55 5.60
C MET A 156 -23.74 18.17 4.20
N PHE A 157 -23.15 17.46 3.24
CA PHE A 157 -22.98 17.90 1.86
C PHE A 157 -24.19 17.57 0.99
N GLN A 158 -24.40 18.35 -0.07
CA GLN A 158 -25.47 18.07 -1.04
C GLN A 158 -25.26 16.75 -1.77
N ARG A 159 -23.99 16.40 -2.03
CA ARG A 159 -23.57 15.16 -2.69
C ARG A 159 -22.61 14.36 -1.79
N PRO A 160 -23.13 13.61 -0.80
CA PRO A 160 -22.31 12.81 0.11
C PRO A 160 -21.47 11.75 -0.61
N ASP A 161 -22.03 11.17 -1.68
CA ASP A 161 -21.39 10.20 -2.57
C ASP A 161 -20.06 10.71 -3.14
N VAL A 162 -20.06 11.94 -3.65
CA VAL A 162 -18.86 12.56 -4.24
C VAL A 162 -17.80 12.82 -3.17
N VAL A 163 -18.20 13.31 -2.00
CA VAL A 163 -17.27 13.60 -0.90
C VAL A 163 -16.60 12.32 -0.39
N LEU A 164 -17.36 11.24 -0.26
CA LEU A 164 -16.83 9.93 0.12
C LEU A 164 -15.92 9.35 -0.97
N GLY A 165 -16.27 9.53 -2.24
CA GLY A 165 -15.40 9.18 -3.38
C GLY A 165 -14.05 9.88 -3.33
N LEU A 166 -14.04 11.20 -3.10
CA LEU A 166 -12.80 11.98 -2.93
C LEU A 166 -11.95 11.48 -1.76
N ARG A 167 -12.60 11.15 -0.62
CA ARG A 167 -11.88 10.57 0.52
C ARG A 167 -11.25 9.23 0.16
N GLN A 168 -11.93 8.37 -0.58
CA GLN A 168 -11.40 7.09 -1.02
C GLN A 168 -10.21 7.26 -1.99
N GLU A 169 -10.26 8.26 -2.88
CA GLU A 169 -9.11 8.63 -3.71
C GLU A 169 -7.91 9.07 -2.86
N ILE A 170 -8.14 9.88 -1.82
CA ILE A 170 -7.08 10.31 -0.89
C ILE A 170 -6.51 9.14 -0.10
N ASP A 171 -7.35 8.19 0.34
CA ASP A 171 -6.88 6.98 1.02
C ASP A 171 -6.02 6.12 0.09
N THR A 172 -6.36 6.08 -1.21
CA THR A 172 -5.54 5.40 -2.23
C THR A 172 -4.18 6.10 -2.40
N ILE A 173 -4.16 7.43 -2.46
CA ILE A 173 -2.93 8.23 -2.51
C ILE A 173 -2.07 7.99 -1.26
N ALA A 174 -2.68 8.04 -0.07
CA ALA A 174 -1.98 7.82 1.19
C ALA A 174 -1.40 6.41 1.27
N LYS A 175 -2.12 5.39 0.78
CA LYS A 175 -1.61 4.02 0.69
C LYS A 175 -0.40 3.93 -0.25
N ALA A 176 -0.49 4.53 -1.43
CA ALA A 176 0.62 4.57 -2.38
C ALA A 176 1.85 5.28 -1.80
N ARG A 177 1.65 6.40 -1.09
CA ARG A 177 2.72 7.12 -0.38
C ARG A 177 3.36 6.25 0.70
N ALA A 178 2.57 5.57 1.53
CA ALA A 178 3.11 4.70 2.57
C ALA A 178 3.94 3.54 2.00
N THR A 179 3.50 2.94 0.88
CA THR A 179 4.27 1.91 0.18
C THR A 179 5.59 2.45 -0.36
N TYR A 180 5.57 3.65 -0.97
CA TYR A 180 6.78 4.33 -1.43
C TYR A 180 7.75 4.64 -0.29
N ASP A 181 7.26 5.21 0.82
CA ASP A 181 8.09 5.57 1.97
C ASP A 181 8.73 4.32 2.60
N GLN A 182 7.99 3.20 2.66
CA GLN A 182 8.54 1.93 3.13
C GLN A 182 9.67 1.41 2.21
N ALA A 183 9.45 1.46 0.89
CA ALA A 183 10.46 1.04 -0.08
C ALA A 183 11.71 1.95 -0.07
N LEU A 184 11.51 3.26 0.08
CA LEU A 184 12.59 4.23 0.24
C LEU A 184 13.37 3.99 1.54
N ALA A 185 12.70 3.70 2.65
CA ALA A 185 13.36 3.37 3.91
C ALA A 185 14.21 2.10 3.79
N ALA A 186 13.71 1.05 3.11
CA ALA A 186 14.48 -0.16 2.83
C ALA A 186 15.72 0.11 1.96
N PHE A 187 15.60 0.98 0.96
CA PHE A 187 16.72 1.41 0.13
C PHE A 187 17.78 2.16 0.95
N LEU A 188 17.37 3.14 1.76
CA LEU A 188 18.28 3.91 2.61
C LEU A 188 18.97 3.02 3.66
N ALA A 189 18.23 2.12 4.31
CA ALA A 189 18.80 1.14 5.24
C ALA A 189 19.84 0.23 4.56
N THR A 190 19.61 -0.16 3.30
CA THR A 190 20.59 -0.95 2.53
C THR A 190 21.85 -0.12 2.20
N GLN A 191 21.69 1.17 1.87
CA GLN A 191 22.83 2.07 1.67
C GLN A 191 23.67 2.26 2.93
N GLU A 192 23.03 2.35 4.10
CA GLU A 192 23.72 2.46 5.40
C GLU A 192 24.58 1.22 5.69
N ILE A 193 24.05 0.02 5.40
CA ILE A 193 24.81 -1.25 5.49
C ILE A 193 26.00 -1.25 4.54
N GLN A 194 25.86 -0.71 3.33
CA GLN A 194 26.97 -0.60 2.40
C GLN A 194 28.05 0.38 2.92
N ALA A 195 27.63 1.53 3.45
CA ALA A 195 28.52 2.60 3.89
C ALA A 195 29.32 2.26 5.15
N THR A 196 28.76 1.45 6.05
CA THR A 196 29.41 1.10 7.32
C THR A 196 30.66 0.22 7.16
N GLY A 197 30.82 -0.49 6.05
CA GLY A 197 32.07 -1.17 5.66
C GLY A 197 32.53 -2.34 6.56
N THR A 198 32.05 -2.42 7.80
CA THR A 198 32.18 -3.60 8.67
C THR A 198 31.20 -4.66 8.21
N ALA A 199 31.67 -5.55 7.33
CA ALA A 199 30.86 -6.63 6.77
C ALA A 199 30.22 -7.46 7.91
N PRO A 200 28.88 -7.54 7.98
CA PRO A 200 28.21 -8.53 8.80
C PRO A 200 28.79 -9.91 8.47
N ARG A 201 29.04 -10.73 9.50
CA ARG A 201 29.65 -12.05 9.28
C ARG A 201 28.63 -13.05 8.74
N THR A 202 27.33 -12.77 8.89
CA THR A 202 26.23 -13.62 8.43
C THR A 202 25.07 -12.77 7.90
N LEU A 203 24.24 -13.38 7.05
CA LEU A 203 23.03 -12.77 6.51
C LEU A 203 22.09 -12.29 7.63
N THR A 204 21.87 -13.08 8.67
CA THR A 204 21.05 -12.70 9.83
C THR A 204 21.59 -11.47 10.57
N GLN A 205 22.92 -11.32 10.69
CA GLN A 205 23.51 -10.12 11.28
C GLN A 205 23.27 -8.88 10.40
N ALA A 206 23.38 -9.03 9.08
CA ALA A 206 23.08 -7.94 8.14
C ALA A 206 21.64 -7.48 8.28
N LEU A 207 20.68 -8.41 8.31
CA LEU A 207 19.26 -8.11 8.45
C LEU A 207 18.92 -7.42 9.78
N ARG A 208 19.54 -7.85 10.89
CA ARG A 208 19.36 -7.23 12.21
C ARG A 208 19.98 -5.85 12.32
N ALA A 209 20.97 -5.54 11.49
CA ALA A 209 21.62 -4.24 11.46
C ALA A 209 20.85 -3.21 10.61
N MET A 210 19.90 -3.63 9.78
CA MET A 210 19.10 -2.72 8.96
C MET A 210 18.18 -1.86 9.84
N SER A 211 18.17 -0.55 9.58
CA SER A 211 17.34 0.43 10.28
C SER A 211 15.86 0.35 9.90
N ALA A 212 15.53 -0.32 8.78
CA ALA A 212 14.17 -0.53 8.31
C ALA A 212 14.00 -1.95 7.72
N PRO A 213 12.81 -2.56 7.85
CA PRO A 213 12.51 -3.85 7.24
C PRO A 213 12.41 -3.74 5.71
N ASP A 214 13.01 -4.71 5.01
CA ASP A 214 12.89 -4.86 3.56
C ASP A 214 12.11 -6.14 3.23
N ILE A 215 10.81 -5.97 2.99
CA ILE A 215 9.87 -7.07 2.74
C ILE A 215 10.26 -7.88 1.51
N ASP A 216 10.75 -7.24 0.44
CA ASP A 216 11.16 -7.95 -0.78
C ASP A 216 12.47 -8.71 -0.57
N LEU A 217 13.41 -8.16 0.21
CA LEU A 217 14.62 -8.88 0.60
C LEU A 217 14.28 -10.11 1.45
N TRP A 218 13.40 -9.97 2.42
CA TRP A 218 12.96 -11.10 3.23
C TRP A 218 12.25 -12.16 2.37
N HIS A 219 11.42 -11.74 1.42
CA HIS A 219 10.82 -12.64 0.45
C HIS A 219 11.87 -13.35 -0.43
N HIS A 220 12.87 -12.61 -0.89
CA HIS A 220 13.97 -13.15 -1.71
C HIS A 220 14.76 -14.21 -0.94
N ILE A 221 15.13 -13.93 0.32
CA ILE A 221 15.82 -14.88 1.21
C ILE A 221 14.98 -16.13 1.43
N VAL A 222 13.72 -15.96 1.83
CA VAL A 222 12.80 -17.09 2.07
C VAL A 222 12.60 -17.95 0.81
N THR A 223 12.55 -17.33 -0.36
CA THR A 223 12.29 -18.06 -1.61
C THR A 223 13.53 -18.74 -2.17
N GLN A 224 14.72 -18.14 -1.99
CA GLN A 224 15.94 -18.57 -2.67
C GLN A 224 17.03 -19.16 -1.75
N HIS A 225 16.80 -19.20 -0.43
CA HIS A 225 17.75 -19.85 0.48
C HIS A 225 17.99 -21.31 0.10
N ASP A 226 19.25 -21.73 0.25
CA ASP A 226 19.63 -23.13 0.26
C ASP A 226 19.24 -23.75 1.63
N PRO A 227 18.33 -24.74 1.67
CA PRO A 227 17.92 -25.38 2.92
C PRO A 227 19.01 -26.26 3.55
N THR A 228 20.05 -26.60 2.79
CA THR A 228 21.20 -27.39 3.27
C THR A 228 22.29 -26.52 3.89
N ASP A 229 22.29 -25.22 3.62
CA ASP A 229 23.18 -24.24 4.25
C ASP A 229 22.56 -23.73 5.56
N PRO A 230 23.13 -24.06 6.74
CA PRO A 230 22.57 -23.64 8.02
C PRO A 230 22.46 -22.13 8.17
N ALA A 231 23.40 -21.36 7.61
CA ALA A 231 23.40 -19.89 7.74
C ALA A 231 22.25 -19.25 6.96
N GLN A 232 21.95 -19.77 5.77
CA GLN A 232 20.82 -19.30 4.97
C GLN A 232 19.49 -19.78 5.53
N ARG A 233 19.43 -21.03 6.02
CA ARG A 233 18.26 -21.59 6.70
C ARG A 233 17.89 -20.76 7.94
N ASP A 234 18.87 -20.40 8.77
CA ASP A 234 18.65 -19.58 9.96
C ASP A 234 18.19 -18.16 9.60
N ALA A 235 18.70 -17.59 8.52
CA ALA A 235 18.25 -16.28 8.02
C ALA A 235 16.80 -16.33 7.50
N ALA A 236 16.44 -17.36 6.74
CA ALA A 236 15.08 -17.56 6.25
C ALA A 236 14.08 -17.77 7.40
N LEU A 237 14.45 -18.59 8.40
CA LEU A 237 13.67 -18.79 9.62
C LEU A 237 13.49 -17.47 10.39
N TRP A 238 14.58 -16.70 10.55
CA TRP A 238 14.52 -15.39 11.21
C TRP A 238 13.57 -14.43 10.48
N CYS A 239 13.64 -14.35 9.14
CA CYS A 239 12.74 -13.54 8.34
C CYS A 239 11.27 -13.95 8.52
N ALA A 240 10.97 -15.25 8.46
CA ALA A 240 9.60 -15.76 8.60
C ALA A 240 9.04 -15.59 10.04
N ALA A 241 9.90 -15.51 11.04
CA ALA A 241 9.51 -15.27 12.43
C ALA A 241 9.12 -13.81 12.73
N GLN A 242 9.52 -12.83 11.91
CA GLN A 242 9.24 -11.41 12.17
C GLN A 242 7.74 -11.08 11.95
N PRO A 243 7.06 -10.36 12.87
CA PRO A 243 5.66 -9.95 12.70
C PRO A 243 5.41 -9.09 11.45
N GLU A 244 6.40 -8.30 11.04
CA GLU A 244 6.36 -7.43 9.86
C GLU A 244 6.52 -8.20 8.55
N CYS A 245 6.83 -9.50 8.60
CA CYS A 245 7.00 -10.32 7.41
C CYS A 245 5.69 -10.40 6.63
N ASP A 246 5.81 -10.33 5.30
CA ASP A 246 4.64 -10.42 4.44
C ASP A 246 4.02 -11.81 4.51
N HIS A 247 2.70 -11.85 4.53
CA HIS A 247 1.93 -13.08 4.60
C HIS A 247 2.28 -14.06 3.47
N ALA A 248 2.58 -13.56 2.26
CA ALA A 248 3.05 -14.36 1.14
C ALA A 248 4.43 -14.98 1.40
N SER A 249 5.36 -14.22 1.99
CA SER A 249 6.69 -14.74 2.35
C SER A 249 6.58 -15.87 3.36
N VAL A 250 5.75 -15.73 4.40
CA VAL A 250 5.51 -16.80 5.37
C VAL A 250 4.90 -18.03 4.71
N ALA A 251 3.92 -17.85 3.82
CA ALA A 251 3.30 -18.94 3.09
C ALA A 251 4.32 -19.70 2.21
N VAL A 252 5.20 -18.97 1.51
CA VAL A 252 6.31 -19.57 0.74
C VAL A 252 7.25 -20.35 1.66
N TYR A 253 7.70 -19.76 2.77
CA TYR A 253 8.59 -20.42 3.74
C TYR A 253 8.00 -21.77 4.19
N LEU A 254 6.76 -21.74 4.66
CA LEU A 254 6.09 -22.95 5.16
C LEU A 254 5.84 -23.98 4.07
N SER A 255 5.53 -23.56 2.84
CA SER A 255 5.39 -24.49 1.71
C SER A 255 6.69 -25.23 1.38
N ARG A 256 7.84 -24.56 1.54
CA ARG A 256 9.18 -25.12 1.28
C ARG A 256 9.70 -26.04 2.37
N LEU A 257 9.12 -26.03 3.57
CA LEU A 257 9.51 -26.98 4.63
C LEU A 257 9.28 -28.44 4.23
N ALA A 258 8.33 -28.68 3.31
CA ALA A 258 8.08 -30.00 2.74
C ALA A 258 9.10 -30.41 1.67
N ASP A 259 9.92 -29.48 1.17
CA ASP A 259 10.95 -29.78 0.18
C ASP A 259 12.14 -30.47 0.87
N GLY A 260 12.34 -31.76 0.60
CA GLY A 260 13.47 -32.52 1.13
C GLY A 260 13.31 -32.98 2.59
N ALA A 261 12.08 -33.08 3.09
CA ALA A 261 11.76 -33.58 4.44
C ALA A 261 12.46 -32.82 5.58
N GLN A 262 12.45 -31.49 5.54
CA GLN A 262 13.24 -30.66 6.46
C GLN A 262 12.85 -30.86 7.92
N LEU A 263 11.55 -30.99 8.23
CA LEU A 263 11.12 -31.13 9.61
C LEU A 263 11.54 -32.49 10.19
N GLN A 264 11.45 -33.54 9.38
CA GLN A 264 11.93 -34.86 9.76
C GLN A 264 13.45 -34.86 9.98
N ASN A 265 14.21 -34.29 9.05
CA ASN A 265 15.68 -34.23 9.15
C ASN A 265 16.14 -33.46 10.40
N VAL A 266 15.54 -32.29 10.66
CA VAL A 266 15.84 -31.49 11.86
C VAL A 266 15.49 -32.24 13.15
N TYR A 267 14.41 -33.01 13.15
CA TYR A 267 14.05 -33.86 14.29
C TYR A 267 15.10 -34.95 14.53
N ILE A 268 15.59 -35.60 13.47
CA ILE A 268 16.67 -36.61 13.54
C ILE A 268 17.97 -35.97 14.05
N ASP A 269 18.29 -34.76 13.60
CA ASP A 269 19.45 -33.99 14.05
C ASP A 269 19.31 -33.43 15.47
N ALA A 270 18.17 -33.67 16.13
CA ALA A 270 17.84 -33.22 17.48
C ALA A 270 17.88 -31.68 17.70
N ASP A 271 17.65 -30.90 16.65
CA ASP A 271 17.55 -29.44 16.74
C ASP A 271 16.15 -28.99 17.15
N SER A 272 15.89 -29.09 18.46
CA SER A 272 14.63 -28.68 19.08
C SER A 272 14.36 -27.18 18.95
N THR A 273 15.42 -26.36 18.84
CA THR A 273 15.28 -24.90 18.76
C THR A 273 14.65 -24.49 17.44
N PHE A 274 15.09 -25.09 16.33
CA PHE A 274 14.47 -24.88 15.02
C PHE A 274 12.99 -25.30 15.02
N LEU A 275 12.70 -26.49 15.52
CA LEU A 275 11.32 -27.02 15.56
C LEU A 275 10.38 -26.13 16.39
N ASP A 276 10.86 -25.61 17.53
CA ASP A 276 10.09 -24.69 18.36
C ASP A 276 9.80 -23.36 17.67
N GLN A 277 10.78 -22.80 16.95
CA GLN A 277 10.59 -21.57 16.18
C GLN A 277 9.61 -21.76 15.02
N VAL A 278 9.73 -22.86 14.27
CA VAL A 278 8.78 -23.18 13.19
C VAL A 278 7.37 -23.35 13.74
N ARG A 279 7.21 -24.07 14.86
CA ARG A 279 5.92 -24.21 15.53
C ARG A 279 5.33 -22.86 15.94
N GLY A 280 6.17 -21.91 16.36
CA GLY A 280 5.78 -20.52 16.61
C GLY A 280 5.25 -19.81 15.36
N ILE A 281 5.90 -19.99 14.21
CA ILE A 281 5.46 -19.42 12.92
C ILE A 281 4.09 -19.99 12.52
N PHE A 282 3.87 -21.29 12.69
CA PHE A 282 2.56 -21.92 12.46
C PHE A 282 1.47 -21.29 13.34
N ALA A 283 1.74 -21.11 14.63
CA ALA A 283 0.80 -20.48 15.56
C ALA A 283 0.50 -19.03 15.16
N ASN A 284 1.52 -18.24 14.80
CA ASN A 284 1.36 -16.85 14.36
C ASN A 284 0.56 -16.73 13.05
N CYS A 285 0.80 -17.65 12.11
CA CYS A 285 0.04 -17.74 10.86
C CYS A 285 -1.44 -18.03 11.15
N ASN A 286 -1.73 -19.01 11.99
CA ASN A 286 -3.11 -19.38 12.34
C ASN A 286 -3.82 -18.32 13.20
N ALA A 287 -3.07 -17.55 13.99
CA ALA A 287 -3.60 -16.42 14.77
C ALA A 287 -3.77 -15.12 13.96
N GLY A 288 -3.36 -15.08 12.69
CA GLY A 288 -3.48 -13.89 11.84
C GLY A 288 -2.56 -12.73 12.25
N ILE A 289 -1.40 -13.03 12.84
CA ILE A 289 -0.41 -12.03 13.28
C ILE A 289 0.21 -11.30 12.08
N TYR A 290 0.46 -12.00 10.97
CA TYR A 290 1.03 -11.44 9.75
C TYR A 290 -0.02 -10.58 9.01
N ARG A 291 0.00 -9.27 9.27
CA ARG A 291 -0.97 -8.30 8.72
C ARG A 291 -0.55 -7.73 7.37
N HIS A 292 0.73 -7.78 7.03
CA HIS A 292 1.25 -7.27 5.76
C HIS A 292 0.83 -8.18 4.60
N ARG A 293 0.17 -7.60 3.60
CA ARG A 293 -0.34 -8.26 2.39
C ARG A 293 -0.02 -7.43 1.16
N GLY A 294 1.26 -7.28 0.89
CA GLY A 294 1.80 -6.56 -0.26
C GLY A 294 2.18 -7.47 -1.41
N LEU A 295 2.61 -8.71 -1.12
CA LEU A 295 3.16 -9.62 -2.13
C LEU A 295 2.15 -10.68 -2.58
N VAL A 296 2.28 -11.08 -3.85
CA VAL A 296 1.50 -12.18 -4.42
C VAL A 296 2.04 -13.53 -3.97
N TYR A 297 1.14 -14.47 -3.66
CA TYR A 297 1.48 -15.87 -3.47
C TYR A 297 0.43 -16.75 -4.13
N VAL A 298 0.91 -17.68 -4.95
CA VAL A 298 0.10 -18.73 -5.56
C VAL A 298 0.67 -20.05 -5.06
N PRO A 299 -0.09 -20.82 -4.26
CA PRO A 299 0.37 -22.12 -3.78
C PRO A 299 0.73 -23.03 -4.96
N PRO A 300 1.88 -23.73 -4.93
CA PRO A 300 2.12 -24.85 -5.83
C PRO A 300 0.98 -25.87 -5.73
N ALA A 301 0.61 -26.51 -6.85
CA ALA A 301 -0.56 -27.39 -6.93
C ALA A 301 -0.56 -28.53 -5.89
N ASP A 302 0.62 -28.97 -5.46
CA ASP A 302 0.84 -30.07 -4.52
C ASP A 302 1.35 -29.61 -3.13
N ALA A 303 1.52 -28.31 -2.90
CA ALA A 303 2.13 -27.79 -1.66
C ALA A 303 1.34 -28.22 -0.41
N THR A 304 0.01 -28.22 -0.50
CA THR A 304 -0.87 -28.69 0.57
C THR A 304 -0.64 -30.17 0.88
N ILE A 305 -0.53 -31.01 -0.15
CA ILE A 305 -0.38 -32.45 0.02
C ILE A 305 0.99 -32.75 0.63
N ARG A 306 2.05 -32.14 0.09
CA ARG A 306 3.42 -32.32 0.57
C ARG A 306 3.60 -31.87 2.01
N LEU A 307 3.09 -30.69 2.37
CA LEU A 307 3.21 -30.20 3.75
C LEU A 307 2.40 -31.05 4.73
N LYS A 308 1.20 -31.52 4.35
CA LYS A 308 0.43 -32.42 5.22
C LYS A 308 1.16 -33.74 5.47
N ALA A 309 1.70 -34.34 4.42
CA ALA A 309 2.47 -35.57 4.50
C ALA A 309 3.73 -35.40 5.38
N GLU A 310 4.42 -34.28 5.27
CA GLU A 310 5.58 -33.96 6.13
C GLU A 310 5.19 -33.88 7.60
N LEU A 311 4.06 -33.23 7.92
CA LEU A 311 3.54 -33.13 9.29
C LEU A 311 3.08 -34.49 9.84
N ASP A 312 2.44 -35.32 9.01
CA ASP A 312 2.03 -36.69 9.37
C ASP A 312 3.25 -37.58 9.65
N ALA A 313 4.30 -37.44 8.84
CA ALA A 313 5.55 -38.18 9.01
C ALA A 313 6.29 -37.73 10.27
N LEU A 314 6.38 -36.43 10.54
CA LEU A 314 6.95 -35.89 11.78
C LEU A 314 6.21 -36.39 13.03
N ALA A 315 4.88 -36.43 13.00
CA ALA A 315 4.06 -36.92 14.11
C ALA A 315 4.34 -38.41 14.39
N SER A 316 4.44 -39.20 13.32
CA SER A 316 4.75 -40.62 13.37
C SER A 316 6.17 -40.88 13.88
N LEU A 317 7.16 -40.10 13.44
CA LEU A 317 8.56 -40.20 13.84
C LEU A 317 8.79 -39.81 15.31
N SER A 318 8.04 -38.83 15.80
CA SER A 318 8.23 -38.27 17.15
C SER A 318 7.33 -38.87 18.22
N ASP A 319 6.40 -39.75 17.85
CA ASP A 319 5.34 -40.30 18.71
C ASP A 319 4.55 -39.20 19.46
N LYS A 320 4.32 -38.06 18.76
CA LYS A 320 3.61 -36.89 19.28
C LYS A 320 2.40 -36.56 18.42
N ALA A 321 1.47 -35.82 19.01
CA ALA A 321 0.33 -35.27 18.28
C ALA A 321 0.80 -34.42 17.08
N ARG A 322 0.16 -34.66 15.93
CA ARG A 322 0.41 -33.91 14.70
C ARG A 322 0.12 -32.42 14.90
N TRP A 323 0.98 -31.57 14.34
CA TRP A 323 0.80 -30.11 14.39
C TRP A 323 -0.40 -29.67 13.51
N PRO A 324 -1.07 -28.55 13.86
CA PRO A 324 -2.18 -28.04 13.07
C PRO A 324 -1.72 -27.55 11.69
N ASP A 325 -2.58 -27.69 10.68
CA ASP A 325 -2.30 -27.19 9.33
C ASP A 325 -2.21 -25.64 9.32
N PRO A 326 -1.22 -25.02 8.65
CA PRO A 326 -1.07 -23.57 8.59
C PRO A 326 -1.95 -22.97 7.49
N GLN A 327 -2.97 -22.20 7.88
CA GLN A 327 -4.00 -21.69 6.95
C GLN A 327 -3.44 -20.76 5.85
N CYS A 328 -2.35 -20.05 6.15
CA CYS A 328 -1.69 -19.13 5.22
C CYS A 328 -1.17 -19.80 3.94
N VAL A 329 -0.83 -21.09 3.99
CA VAL A 329 -0.18 -21.81 2.87
C VAL A 329 -1.17 -22.19 1.76
N PHE A 330 -2.46 -22.27 2.07
CA PHE A 330 -3.47 -22.87 1.18
C PHE A 330 -4.34 -21.85 0.43
N THR A 331 -4.11 -20.56 0.66
CA THR A 331 -4.91 -19.50 0.06
C THR A 331 -4.09 -18.72 -0.96
N VAL A 332 -4.70 -18.41 -2.10
CA VAL A 332 -4.12 -17.45 -3.04
C VAL A 332 -4.10 -16.08 -2.36
N LEU A 333 -2.93 -15.45 -2.35
CA LEU A 333 -2.78 -14.10 -1.82
C LEU A 333 -2.54 -13.15 -3.00
N GLU A 334 -3.44 -12.18 -3.13
CA GLU A 334 -3.30 -11.10 -4.10
C GLU A 334 -2.24 -10.09 -3.63
N GLY A 335 -1.47 -9.56 -4.58
CA GLY A 335 -0.45 -8.57 -4.30
C GLY A 335 0.38 -8.25 -5.53
N ARG A 336 1.41 -7.41 -5.35
CA ARG A 336 2.41 -7.18 -6.40
C ARG A 336 3.41 -8.33 -6.44
N LYS A 337 4.13 -8.46 -7.56
CA LYS A 337 5.33 -9.31 -7.60
C LYS A 337 6.41 -8.72 -6.68
N PRO A 338 7.23 -9.57 -6.03
CA PRO A 338 8.38 -9.10 -5.29
C PRO A 338 9.36 -8.41 -6.23
N HIS A 339 9.97 -7.31 -5.78
CA HIS A 339 11.05 -6.70 -6.52
C HIS A 339 12.34 -7.51 -6.32
N PRO A 340 13.18 -7.64 -7.35
CA PRO A 340 14.45 -8.34 -7.20
C PRO A 340 15.38 -7.58 -6.24
N ARG A 341 16.31 -8.31 -5.61
CA ARG A 341 17.37 -7.75 -4.76
C ARG A 341 18.75 -8.19 -5.27
N PRO A 342 19.11 -7.84 -6.52
CA PRO A 342 20.30 -8.40 -7.18
C PRO A 342 21.61 -7.95 -6.53
N ALA A 343 21.59 -6.86 -5.77
CA ALA A 343 22.74 -6.40 -5.01
C ALA A 343 23.08 -7.31 -3.84
N TRP A 344 22.14 -8.13 -3.34
CA TRP A 344 22.36 -9.04 -2.23
C TRP A 344 22.79 -10.43 -2.72
N ASP A 345 23.86 -10.95 -2.13
CA ASP A 345 24.25 -12.35 -2.26
C ASP A 345 23.90 -13.09 -0.97
N LEU A 346 23.03 -14.09 -1.09
CA LEU A 346 22.55 -14.88 0.04
C LEU A 346 23.65 -15.78 0.63
N SER A 347 24.58 -16.24 -0.19
CA SER A 347 25.62 -17.16 0.23
C SER A 347 26.66 -16.47 1.12
N SER A 348 27.12 -15.28 0.73
CA SER A 348 28.03 -14.49 1.56
C SER A 348 27.32 -13.61 2.59
N GLY A 349 26.02 -13.40 2.45
CA GLY A 349 25.23 -12.49 3.29
C GLY A 349 25.62 -11.03 3.11
N ARG A 350 26.14 -10.66 1.93
CA ARG A 350 26.73 -9.35 1.65
C ARG A 350 26.13 -8.71 0.41
N LEU A 351 26.37 -7.40 0.30
CA LEU A 351 26.13 -6.65 -0.91
C LEU A 351 27.30 -6.87 -1.90
N VAL A 352 27.01 -7.43 -3.07
CA VAL A 352 27.96 -7.63 -4.18
C VAL A 352 28.04 -6.43 -5.11
N ALA A 353 27.07 -5.53 -5.03
CA ALA A 353 27.01 -4.28 -5.78
C ALA A 353 26.35 -3.18 -4.93
N ALA A 354 26.48 -1.93 -5.36
CA ALA A 354 25.70 -0.85 -4.77
C ALA A 354 24.19 -1.05 -5.04
N PRO A 355 23.31 -0.84 -4.05
CA PRO A 355 21.88 -0.95 -4.26
C PRO A 355 21.43 0.14 -5.23
N ASN A 356 20.63 -0.24 -6.23
CA ASN A 356 20.05 0.69 -7.18
C ASN A 356 18.64 1.08 -6.73
N ARG A 357 18.33 2.37 -6.75
CA ARG A 357 17.03 2.91 -6.34
C ARG A 357 15.86 2.30 -7.13
N SER A 358 16.06 1.99 -8.41
CA SER A 358 15.02 1.39 -9.25
C SER A 358 14.66 -0.05 -8.87
N ASP A 359 15.50 -0.73 -8.09
CA ASP A 359 15.20 -2.09 -7.62
C ASP A 359 14.26 -2.07 -6.41
N TYR A 360 13.98 -0.89 -5.84
CA TYR A 360 13.15 -0.72 -4.64
C TYR A 360 11.82 -0.03 -4.93
N LEU A 361 11.81 0.97 -5.83
CA LEU A 361 10.70 1.91 -6.04
C LEU A 361 9.78 1.59 -7.22
#